data_AF-A0A8T3TKP4-F1
#
_entry.id   AF-A0A8T3TKP4-F1
#
_cell.length_a   1.000
_cell.length_b   1.000
_cell.length_c   1.000
_cell.angle_alpha   90.00
_cell.angle_beta   90.00
_cell.angle_gamma   90.00
#
_symmetry.space_group_name_H-M   'P 1'
#
loop_
_entity.id
_entity.type
_entity.pdbx_description
1 polymer ?
#
loop_
_entity_poly.entity_id
_entity_poly.type
_entity_poly.pdbx_seq_one_letter_code
_entity_poly.pdbx_strand_id
1 'polypeptide(L)'
;MHNLDRRVQLLLDEPRYRKVTKEAKRRQVSVASVIREAIDGLPASEDRRSEAIAEILSAESMPVPGDPADLRRELDRAHESTG
;
A
#
# COMPACT_ATOMS: atom_id res chain seq x y z
N MET A 1 10.91 -10.40 -14.15
CA MET A 1 11.37 -9.04 -14.55
C MET A 1 10.29 -8.44 -15.43
N HIS A 2 9.75 -7.27 -15.08
CA HIS A 2 8.80 -6.54 -15.94
C HIS A 2 9.56 -5.83 -17.06
N ASN A 3 9.07 -5.94 -18.29
CA ASN A 3 9.68 -5.29 -19.46
C ASN A 3 9.19 -3.83 -19.56
N LEU A 4 10.08 -2.90 -19.92
CA LEU A 4 9.78 -1.47 -19.98
C LEU A 4 9.34 -1.07 -21.38
N ASP A 5 8.08 -1.37 -21.72
CA ASP A 5 7.58 -1.28 -23.10
C ASP A 5 6.94 0.08 -23.43
N ARG A 6 6.66 0.92 -22.42
CA ARG A 6 6.02 2.24 -22.59
C ARG A 6 6.90 3.36 -22.07
N ARG A 7 7.15 4.37 -22.92
CA ARG A 7 7.89 5.59 -22.57
C ARG A 7 6.92 6.74 -22.29
N VAL A 8 7.07 7.36 -21.13
CA VAL A 8 6.33 8.57 -20.73
C VAL A 8 7.30 9.75 -20.69
N GLN A 9 6.88 10.91 -21.19
CA GLN A 9 7.58 12.18 -21.00
C GLN A 9 6.79 13.00 -19.96
N LEU A 10 7.48 13.47 -18.91
CA LEU A 10 6.89 14.24 -17.82
C LEU A 10 7.72 15.50 -17.61
N LEU A 11 7.04 16.65 -17.54
CA LEU A 11 7.65 17.91 -17.14
C LEU A 11 7.41 18.12 -15.64
N LEU A 12 8.48 18.46 -14.92
CA LEU A 12 8.44 18.78 -13.50
C LEU A 12 8.81 20.26 -13.33
N ASP A 13 8.15 20.92 -12.38
CA ASP A 13 8.63 22.20 -11.90
C ASP A 13 9.92 22.04 -11.08
N GLU A 14 10.65 23.14 -10.92
CA GLU A 14 11.96 23.16 -10.27
C GLU A 14 11.96 22.51 -8.86
N PRO A 15 10.96 22.77 -7.97
CA PRO A 15 10.92 22.11 -6.66
C PRO A 15 10.80 20.59 -6.74
N ARG A 16 9.93 20.05 -7.62
CA ARG A 16 9.77 18.60 -7.80
C ARG A 16 11.01 17.98 -8.43
N TYR A 17 11.59 18.65 -9.42
CA TYR A 17 12.83 18.20 -10.07
C TYR A 17 13.99 18.11 -9.08
N ARG A 18 14.20 19.13 -8.23
CA ARG A 18 15.22 19.08 -7.16
C ARG A 18 14.98 17.96 -6.18
N LYS A 19 13.73 17.75 -5.76
CA LYS A 19 13.36 16.70 -4.80
C LYS A 19 13.70 15.32 -5.34
N VAL A 20 13.28 14.98 -6.56
CA VAL A 20 13.53 13.66 -7.14
C VAL A 20 15.02 13.44 -7.46
N THR A 21 15.72 14.48 -7.91
CA THR A 21 17.16 14.40 -8.20
C THR A 21 18.00 14.20 -6.94
N LYS A 22 17.64 14.87 -5.84
CA LYS A 22 18.28 14.69 -4.53
C LYS A 22 18.13 13.25 -4.05
N GLU A 23 16.93 12.68 -4.16
CA GLU A 23 16.68 11.28 -3.77
C GLU A 23 17.41 10.28 -4.65
N ALA A 24 17.40 10.49 -5.97
CA ALA A 24 18.13 9.65 -6.93
C ALA A 24 19.64 9.64 -6.62
N LYS A 25 20.23 10.82 -6.34
CA LYS A 25 21.63 10.95 -5.95
C LYS A 25 21.92 10.26 -4.62
N ARG A 26 21.05 10.44 -3.62
CA ARG A 26 21.19 9.81 -2.29
C ARG A 26 21.20 8.28 -2.37
N ARG A 27 20.39 7.71 -3.27
CA ARG A 27 20.24 6.26 -3.47
C ARG A 27 21.16 5.67 -4.55
N GLN A 28 21.90 6.50 -5.28
CA GLN A 28 22.72 6.11 -6.44
C GLN A 28 21.93 5.36 -7.54
N VAL A 29 20.70 5.80 -7.80
CA VAL A 29 19.82 5.25 -8.85
C VAL A 29 19.39 6.33 -9.82
N SER A 30 18.78 5.93 -10.93
CA SER A 30 18.21 6.89 -11.88
C SER A 30 16.96 7.57 -11.32
N VAL A 31 16.69 8.80 -11.79
CA VAL A 31 15.41 9.50 -11.52
C VAL A 31 14.20 8.64 -11.93
N ALA A 32 14.30 7.92 -13.05
CA ALA A 32 13.28 6.99 -13.51
C ALA A 32 13.04 5.82 -12.54
N SER A 33 14.05 5.35 -11.80
CA SER A 33 13.87 4.34 -10.75
C SER A 33 13.07 4.90 -9.57
N VAL A 34 13.41 6.12 -9.10
CA VAL A 34 12.68 6.78 -8.01
C VAL A 34 11.22 7.04 -8.37
N ILE A 35 10.95 7.49 -9.60
CA ILE A 35 9.59 7.73 -10.08
C ILE A 35 8.79 6.41 -10.13
N ARG A 36 9.38 5.32 -10.61
CA ARG A 36 8.72 4.01 -10.65
C ARG A 36 8.39 3.49 -9.26
N GLU A 37 9.32 3.54 -8.32
CA GLU A 37 9.06 3.14 -6.93
C GLU A 37 7.94 3.98 -6.29
N ALA A 38 7.89 5.29 -6.59
CA ALA A 38 6.81 6.15 -6.11
C ALA A 38 5.45 5.78 -6.73
N ILE A 39 5.43 5.36 -8.00
CA ILE A 39 4.23 4.86 -8.68
C ILE A 39 3.78 3.52 -8.07
N ASP A 40 4.71 2.61 -7.79
CA ASP A 40 4.42 1.31 -7.16
C ASP A 40 3.80 1.48 -5.76
N GLY A 41 4.09 2.59 -5.09
CA GLY A 41 3.48 2.96 -3.81
C GLY A 41 2.13 3.68 -3.90
N LEU A 42 1.65 3.98 -5.11
CA LEU A 42 0.30 4.54 -5.28
C LEU A 42 -0.73 3.47 -4.89
N PRO A 43 -1.82 3.86 -4.21
CA PRO A 43 -2.90 2.93 -3.93
C PRO A 43 -3.42 2.33 -5.24
N ALA A 44 -3.52 0.99 -5.28
CA ALA A 44 -3.96 0.25 -6.47
C ALA A 44 -5.33 0.72 -6.99
N SER A 45 -6.18 1.21 -6.08
CA SER A 45 -7.33 2.06 -6.37
C SER A 45 -7.81 2.68 -5.06
N GLU A 46 -8.32 3.92 -5.11
CA GLU A 46 -9.19 4.44 -4.03
C GLU A 46 -10.42 3.52 -3.85
N ASP A 47 -10.82 2.85 -4.93
CA ASP A 47 -11.90 1.87 -4.96
C ASP A 47 -11.63 0.69 -4.03
N ARG A 48 -10.44 0.08 -4.02
CA ARG A 48 -10.15 -1.07 -3.15
C ARG A 48 -10.26 -0.72 -1.67
N ARG A 49 -9.82 0.48 -1.28
CA ARG A 49 -9.99 0.96 0.11
C ARG A 49 -11.47 1.19 0.42
N SER A 50 -12.21 1.77 -0.51
CA SER A 50 -13.63 2.08 -0.34
C SER A 50 -14.50 0.82 -0.33
N GLU A 51 -14.17 -0.16 -1.17
CA GLU A 51 -14.76 -1.50 -1.23
C GLU A 51 -14.52 -2.27 0.06
N ALA A 52 -13.27 -2.30 0.58
CA ALA A 52 -12.97 -2.94 1.86
C ALA A 52 -13.75 -2.31 3.03
N ILE A 53 -13.91 -0.98 3.03
CA ILE A 53 -14.74 -0.28 4.02
C ILE A 53 -16.22 -0.65 3.84
N ALA A 54 -16.73 -0.67 2.61
CA ALA A 54 -18.11 -1.03 2.33
C ALA A 54 -18.42 -2.47 2.76
N GLU A 55 -17.49 -3.40 2.51
CA GLU A 55 -17.60 -4.79 2.95
C GLU A 55 -17.70 -4.89 4.48
N ILE A 56 -16.79 -4.25 5.21
CA ILE A 56 -16.80 -4.22 6.69
C ILE A 56 -18.11 -3.61 7.22
N LEU A 57 -18.58 -2.50 6.65
CA LEU A 57 -19.81 -1.83 7.09
C LEU A 57 -21.07 -2.62 6.73
N SER A 58 -21.02 -3.42 5.67
CA SER A 58 -22.14 -4.28 5.24
C SER A 58 -22.18 -5.63 5.96
N ALA A 59 -21.12 -5.99 6.71
CA ALA A 59 -21.04 -7.24 7.41
C ALA A 59 -22.16 -7.36 8.47
N GLU A 60 -22.74 -8.55 8.58
CA GLU A 60 -23.73 -8.82 9.62
C GLU A 60 -23.10 -8.69 11.01
N SER A 61 -23.84 -8.11 11.95
CA SER A 61 -23.36 -7.96 13.32
C SER A 61 -23.17 -9.34 13.95
N MET A 62 -21.93 -9.65 14.29
CA MET A 62 -21.59 -10.88 14.98
C MET A 62 -21.45 -10.66 16.49
N PRO A 63 -21.78 -11.67 17.32
CA PRO A 63 -21.51 -11.60 18.75
C PRO A 63 -20.00 -11.53 18.98
N VAL A 64 -19.56 -10.52 19.73
CA VAL A 64 -18.17 -10.32 20.13
C VAL A 64 -18.06 -10.51 21.65
N PRO A 65 -17.00 -11.19 22.15
CA PRO A 65 -16.77 -11.30 23.59
C PRO A 65 -16.75 -9.93 24.27
N GLY A 66 -17.35 -9.82 25.46
CA GLY A 66 -17.37 -8.58 26.23
C GLY A 66 -15.99 -8.15 26.74
N ASP A 67 -15.05 -9.08 26.86
CA ASP A 67 -13.64 -8.82 27.17
C ASP A 67 -12.77 -8.96 25.90
N PRO A 68 -12.08 -7.90 25.46
CA PRO A 68 -11.12 -7.96 24.36
C PRO A 68 -10.01 -9.02 24.54
N ALA A 69 -9.64 -9.36 25.79
CA ALA A 69 -8.63 -10.38 26.03
C ALA A 69 -9.12 -11.80 25.68
N ASP A 70 -10.41 -12.06 25.80
CA ASP A 70 -11.02 -13.33 25.35
C ASP A 70 -10.97 -13.45 23.83
N LEU A 71 -11.33 -12.37 23.11
CA LEU A 71 -11.27 -12.33 21.66
C LEU A 71 -9.83 -12.58 21.16
N ARG A 72 -8.82 -11.99 21.82
CA ARG A 72 -7.43 -12.22 21.46
C ARG A 72 -7.01 -13.69 21.66
N ARG A 73 -7.37 -14.30 22.79
CA ARG A 73 -7.10 -15.72 23.05
C ARG A 73 -7.75 -16.63 22.00
N GLU A 74 -8.94 -16.28 21.52
CA GLU A 74 -9.62 -17.02 20.46
C GLU A 74 -8.88 -16.93 19.12
N LEU A 75 -8.48 -15.71 18.72
CA LEU A 75 -7.73 -15.46 17.48
C LEU A 75 -6.34 -16.14 17.47
N ASP A 76 -5.67 -16.16 18.62
CA ASP A 76 -4.38 -16.83 18.78
C ASP A 76 -4.53 -18.36 18.56
N ARG A 77 -5.56 -18.98 19.16
CA ARG A 77 -5.87 -20.42 18.95
C ARG A 77 -6.23 -20.75 17.49
N ALA A 78 -6.95 -19.86 16.81
CA ALA A 78 -7.35 -20.07 15.41
C ALA A 78 -6.15 -20.00 14.44
N HIS A 79 -5.16 -19.15 14.73
CA HIS A 79 -3.91 -19.11 13.97
C HIS A 79 -3.06 -20.36 14.19
N GLU A 80 -3.01 -20.88 15.41
CA GLU A 80 -2.24 -22.09 15.75
C GLU A 80 -2.81 -23.37 15.10
N SER A 81 -4.12 -23.43 14.80
CA SER A 81 -4.75 -24.58 14.16
C SER A 81 -4.66 -24.58 12.63
N THR A 82 -4.26 -23.45 12.03
CA THR A 82 -4.21 -23.24 10.58
C THR A 82 -2.78 -23.34 10.02
N GLY A 83 -1.76 -23.34 10.88
CA GLY A 83 -0.34 -23.54 10.52
C GLY A 83 0.11 -24.99 10.60
#